data_AF-A0A7J7YPL8-F1
#
_entry.id   AF-A0A7J7YPL8-F1
#
_cell.length_a   1.000
_cell.length_b   1.000
_cell.length_c   1.000
_cell.angle_alpha   90.00
_cell.angle_beta   90.00
_cell.angle_gamma   90.00
#
_symmetry.space_group_name_H-M   'P 1'
#
loop_
_entity.id
_entity.type
_entity.pdbx_description
1 polymer ?
#
loop_
_entity_poly.entity_id
_entity_poly.type
_entity_poly.pdbx_seq_one_letter_code
_entity_poly.pdbx_strand_id
1 'polypeptide(L)'
;MASPAETRVFLEVRRRLQSALLVLGEPKEGGMPMDVSITPSSLLVKTPGGCTEICLPAEVRLVPSSGRGLQYVAGDGLHLRLQARAEHSSTELTSMFNQSSEALDCCTFYCQSCGEVIIRDRKLLRVLPLPTENWGALVGEWCCHPDPFAKKPLHPRENDCFIGDSFFLVNSRSDTWQPSPQVAPEETHCPSSENHFKLKPKANTKVICKRCKVMLGEAMSSETIKFYMTEVIMQPSERNFPIIPRAQFVQSTFAQCLVELSSARSTFRFSVQAMAFKLRQCGD
;
A
#
# COMPACT_ATOMS: atom_id res chain seq x y z
N MET A 1 13.80 -40.00 -29.07
CA MET A 1 12.57 -39.24 -29.35
C MET A 1 12.66 -37.94 -28.57
N ALA A 2 12.74 -36.79 -29.26
CA ALA A 2 12.79 -35.49 -28.61
C ALA A 2 11.40 -35.14 -28.07
N SER A 3 11.32 -34.67 -26.82
CA SER A 3 10.10 -34.13 -26.23
C SER A 3 9.67 -32.89 -27.04
N PRO A 4 8.39 -32.76 -27.44
CA PRO A 4 7.93 -31.59 -28.17
C PRO A 4 8.16 -30.34 -27.31
N ALA A 5 8.76 -29.31 -27.91
CA ALA A 5 9.08 -28.06 -27.23
C ALA A 5 7.78 -27.39 -26.73
N GLU A 6 7.58 -27.42 -25.42
CA GLU A 6 6.39 -26.89 -24.77
C GLU A 6 6.37 -25.36 -24.89
N THR A 7 5.36 -24.82 -25.58
CA THR A 7 5.19 -23.37 -25.73
C THR A 7 4.74 -22.79 -24.39
N ARG A 8 5.52 -21.88 -23.82
CA ARG A 8 5.20 -21.25 -22.53
C ARG A 8 4.09 -20.24 -22.73
N VAL A 9 2.95 -20.44 -22.08
CA VAL A 9 1.83 -19.48 -22.10
C VAL A 9 1.68 -18.86 -20.72
N PHE A 10 1.66 -17.53 -20.65
CA PHE A 10 1.43 -16.78 -19.44
C PHE A 10 0.26 -15.81 -19.64
N LEU A 11 -0.69 -15.81 -18.71
CA LEU A 11 -1.83 -14.92 -18.73
C LEU A 11 -1.93 -14.18 -17.39
N GLU A 12 -1.62 -12.89 -17.41
CA GLU A 12 -1.82 -12.01 -16.26
C GLU A 12 -3.20 -11.37 -16.34
N VAL A 13 -4.07 -11.62 -15.35
CA VAL A 13 -5.42 -11.03 -15.27
C VAL A 13 -5.48 -10.00 -14.16
N ARG A 14 -5.73 -8.73 -14.52
CA ARG A 14 -5.94 -7.63 -13.58
C ARG A 14 -7.43 -7.39 -13.39
N ARG A 15 -7.99 -8.02 -12.36
CA ARG A 15 -9.45 -8.04 -12.10
C ARG A 15 -10.05 -6.63 -12.03
N ARG A 16 -9.43 -5.71 -11.26
CA ARG A 16 -9.92 -4.32 -11.07
C ARG A 16 -9.92 -3.50 -12.36
N LEU A 17 -8.91 -3.69 -13.21
CA LEU A 17 -8.79 -3.01 -14.50
C LEU A 17 -9.56 -3.69 -15.62
N GLN A 18 -10.16 -4.85 -15.33
CA GLN A 18 -10.79 -5.72 -16.32
C GLN A 18 -9.90 -5.95 -17.55
N SER A 19 -8.60 -6.16 -17.32
CA SER A 19 -7.61 -6.30 -18.40
C SER A 19 -6.77 -7.56 -18.22
N ALA A 20 -6.34 -8.15 -19.33
CA ALA A 20 -5.38 -9.23 -19.34
C ALA A 20 -4.20 -8.95 -20.26
N LEU A 21 -3.02 -9.44 -19.86
CA LEU A 21 -1.82 -9.51 -20.68
C LEU A 21 -1.53 -10.99 -20.96
N LEU A 22 -1.66 -11.38 -22.22
CA LEU A 22 -1.26 -12.69 -22.72
C LEU A 22 0.17 -12.58 -23.23
N VAL A 23 1.04 -13.47 -22.77
CA VAL A 23 2.42 -13.62 -23.24
C VAL A 23 2.60 -15.06 -23.72
N LEU A 24 2.98 -15.21 -24.98
CA LEU A 24 3.36 -16.48 -25.59
C LEU A 24 4.88 -16.50 -25.75
N GLY A 25 5.54 -17.33 -24.97
CA GLY A 25 6.99 -17.44 -24.91
C GLY A 25 7.59 -17.84 -26.25
N GLU A 26 8.77 -17.31 -26.56
CA GLU A 26 9.51 -17.71 -27.76
C GLU A 26 9.74 -19.23 -27.77
N PRO A 27 9.43 -19.92 -28.89
CA PRO A 27 9.81 -21.31 -29.05
C PRO A 27 11.34 -21.41 -29.07
N LYS A 28 11.89 -22.47 -28.43
CA LYS A 28 13.33 -22.73 -28.41
C LYS A 28 13.92 -22.97 -29.81
N GLU A 29 13.08 -23.35 -30.77
CA GLU A 29 13.42 -23.45 -32.19
C GLU A 29 12.77 -22.26 -32.91
N GLY A 30 13.62 -21.32 -33.34
CA GLY A 30 13.23 -19.96 -33.71
C GLY A 30 12.08 -19.82 -34.71
N GLY A 31 11.26 -18.80 -34.48
CA GLY A 31 10.48 -18.11 -35.51
C GLY A 31 9.37 -18.90 -36.21
N MET A 32 8.97 -20.06 -35.70
CA MET A 32 7.90 -20.83 -36.34
C MET A 32 6.56 -20.10 -36.27
N PRO A 33 5.76 -20.08 -37.37
CA PRO A 33 4.45 -19.44 -37.35
C PRO A 33 3.53 -20.18 -36.37
N MET A 34 3.08 -19.45 -35.35
CA MET A 34 2.07 -19.91 -34.40
C MET A 34 0.72 -19.32 -34.80
N ASP A 35 -0.29 -20.18 -34.97
CA ASP A 35 -1.67 -19.72 -35.10
C ASP A 35 -2.33 -19.78 -33.72
N VAL A 36 -2.88 -18.64 -33.28
CA VAL A 36 -3.42 -18.47 -31.94
C VAL A 36 -4.88 -18.08 -32.06
N SER A 37 -5.78 -18.93 -31.56
CA SER A 37 -7.21 -18.62 -31.47
C SER A 37 -7.58 -18.36 -30.02
N ILE A 38 -8.28 -17.25 -29.77
CA ILE A 38 -8.67 -16.80 -28.43
C ILE A 38 -10.19 -16.87 -28.34
N THR A 39 -10.71 -17.67 -27.42
CA THR A 39 -12.13 -17.70 -27.08
C THR A 39 -12.35 -17.02 -25.72
N PRO A 40 -13.59 -16.75 -25.31
CA PRO A 40 -13.84 -16.20 -23.97
C PRO A 40 -13.35 -17.10 -22.84
N SER A 41 -13.24 -18.41 -23.03
CA SER A 41 -12.93 -19.39 -21.97
C SER A 41 -11.71 -20.26 -22.25
N SER A 42 -11.07 -20.14 -23.42
CA SER A 42 -9.89 -20.94 -23.77
C SER A 42 -8.95 -20.21 -24.74
N LEU A 43 -7.71 -20.66 -24.75
CA LEU A 43 -6.67 -20.26 -25.69
C LEU A 43 -6.24 -21.50 -26.47
N LEU A 44 -6.25 -21.41 -27.79
CA LEU A 44 -5.78 -22.45 -28.68
C LEU A 44 -4.49 -21.99 -29.34
N VAL A 45 -3.40 -22.71 -29.11
CA VAL A 45 -2.10 -22.46 -29.74
C VAL A 45 -1.80 -23.61 -30.67
N LYS A 46 -1.75 -23.32 -31.98
CA LYS A 46 -1.36 -24.26 -33.01
C LYS A 46 0.08 -23.99 -33.40
N THR A 47 0.88 -25.02 -33.26
CA THR A 47 2.28 -25.06 -33.71
C THR A 47 2.42 -26.15 -34.76
N PRO A 48 3.50 -26.15 -35.57
CA PRO A 48 3.79 -27.26 -36.48
C PRO A 48 3.90 -28.62 -35.78
N GLY A 49 4.27 -28.63 -34.48
CA GLY A 49 4.40 -29.83 -33.65
C GLY A 49 3.12 -30.31 -32.98
N GLY A 50 2.01 -29.56 -33.09
CA GLY A 50 0.73 -29.93 -32.48
C GLY A 50 -0.13 -28.75 -32.05
N CYS A 51 -1.30 -29.09 -31.52
CA CYS A 51 -2.31 -28.15 -31.04
C CYS A 51 -2.44 -28.25 -29.52
N THR A 52 -2.34 -27.12 -28.81
CA THR A 52 -2.49 -27.05 -27.36
C THR A 52 -3.67 -26.14 -27.03
N GLU A 53 -4.68 -26.68 -26.37
CA GLU A 53 -5.78 -25.90 -25.81
C GLU A 53 -5.56 -25.68 -24.30
N ILE A 54 -5.73 -24.44 -23.86
CA ILE A 54 -5.62 -24.03 -22.47
C ILE A 54 -6.97 -23.47 -22.03
N CYS A 55 -7.66 -24.19 -21.16
CA CYS A 55 -8.89 -23.72 -20.55
C CYS A 55 -8.60 -22.68 -19.46
N LEU A 56 -9.34 -21.58 -19.48
CA LEU A 56 -9.28 -20.56 -18.45
C LEU A 56 -10.09 -21.00 -17.22
N PRO A 57 -9.72 -20.53 -16.02
CA PRO A 57 -10.54 -20.71 -14.82
C PRO A 57 -11.98 -20.21 -15.02
N ALA A 58 -12.93 -20.81 -14.29
CA ALA A 58 -14.36 -20.51 -14.44
C ALA A 58 -14.66 -19.01 -14.21
N GLU A 59 -13.87 -18.36 -13.36
CA GLU A 59 -14.00 -16.97 -12.95
C GLU A 59 -13.45 -15.98 -13.96
N VAL A 60 -12.68 -16.43 -14.96
CA VAL A 60 -12.01 -15.57 -15.95
C VAL A 60 -12.65 -15.74 -17.31
N ARG A 61 -13.09 -14.62 -17.91
CA ARG A 61 -13.57 -14.55 -19.29
C ARG A 61 -12.83 -13.49 -20.07
N LEU A 62 -12.16 -13.86 -21.15
CA LEU A 62 -11.54 -12.91 -22.06
C LEU A 62 -12.58 -12.31 -23.00
N VAL A 63 -12.32 -11.12 -23.51
CA VAL A 63 -13.08 -10.50 -24.60
C VAL A 63 -12.17 -10.49 -25.83
N PRO A 64 -12.21 -11.52 -26.70
CA PRO A 64 -11.23 -11.66 -27.79
C PRO A 64 -11.20 -10.45 -28.74
N SER A 65 -12.35 -9.82 -29.00
CA SER A 65 -12.49 -8.65 -29.85
C SER A 65 -11.81 -7.37 -29.32
N SER A 66 -11.35 -7.37 -28.08
CA SER A 66 -10.68 -6.22 -27.45
C SER A 66 -9.14 -6.24 -27.60
N GLY A 67 -8.62 -7.21 -28.38
CA GLY A 67 -7.20 -7.40 -28.61
C GLY A 67 -6.50 -6.14 -29.13
N ARG A 68 -5.47 -5.70 -28.41
CA ARG A 68 -4.66 -4.52 -28.77
C ARG A 68 -3.21 -4.68 -28.30
N GLY A 69 -2.32 -3.86 -28.86
CA GLY A 69 -0.92 -3.83 -28.46
C GLY A 69 -0.21 -5.17 -28.69
N LEU A 70 -0.50 -5.82 -29.82
CA LEU A 70 0.23 -7.00 -30.26
C LEU A 70 1.68 -6.57 -30.54
N GLN A 71 2.61 -7.14 -29.81
CA GLN A 71 4.03 -6.80 -29.96
C GLN A 71 4.89 -8.03 -29.69
N TYR A 72 6.02 -8.12 -30.37
CA TYR A 72 7.05 -9.11 -30.10
C TYR A 72 8.17 -8.47 -29.25
N VAL A 73 8.54 -9.12 -28.16
CA VAL A 73 9.61 -8.70 -27.26
C VAL A 73 10.69 -9.78 -27.28
N ALA A 74 11.88 -9.44 -27.79
CA ALA A 74 12.99 -10.38 -27.92
C ALA A 74 13.36 -10.95 -26.53
N GLY A 75 13.42 -12.29 -26.44
CA GLY A 75 13.69 -13.03 -25.22
C GLY A 75 12.46 -13.34 -24.35
N ASP A 76 11.37 -12.60 -24.52
CA ASP A 76 10.11 -12.82 -23.79
C ASP A 76 9.05 -13.52 -24.66
N GLY A 77 8.85 -13.05 -25.89
CA GLY A 77 7.92 -13.61 -26.88
C GLY A 77 6.82 -12.65 -27.36
N LEU A 78 5.66 -13.19 -27.72
CA LEU A 78 4.54 -12.44 -28.28
C LEU A 78 3.60 -11.96 -27.16
N HIS A 79 3.39 -10.66 -27.07
CA HIS A 79 2.54 -10.02 -26.07
C HIS A 79 1.26 -9.51 -26.73
N LEU A 80 0.12 -9.74 -26.09
CA LEU A 80 -1.18 -9.22 -26.51
C LEU A 80 -1.98 -8.74 -25.29
N ARG A 81 -2.59 -7.57 -25.39
CA ARG A 81 -3.48 -7.04 -24.35
C ARG A 81 -4.93 -7.26 -24.72
N LEU A 82 -5.70 -7.76 -23.76
CA LEU A 82 -7.13 -8.05 -23.90
C LEU A 82 -7.88 -7.42 -22.73
N GLN A 83 -9.19 -7.27 -22.88
CA GLN A 83 -10.11 -7.07 -21.77
C GLN A 83 -10.46 -8.42 -21.17
N ALA A 84 -10.54 -8.48 -19.85
CA ALA A 84 -10.90 -9.67 -19.10
C ALA A 84 -12.01 -9.32 -18.10
N ARG A 85 -13.09 -10.08 -18.13
CA ARG A 85 -14.13 -10.07 -17.11
C ARG A 85 -13.76 -11.13 -16.09
N ALA A 86 -13.44 -10.70 -14.88
CA ALA A 86 -13.23 -11.59 -13.77
C ALA A 86 -14.32 -11.34 -12.73
N GLU A 87 -15.08 -12.37 -12.36
CA GLU A 87 -16.05 -12.23 -11.28
C GLU A 87 -15.32 -11.97 -9.95
N HIS A 88 -15.86 -11.05 -9.17
CA HIS A 88 -15.32 -10.72 -7.85
C HIS A 88 -15.69 -11.85 -6.90
N SER A 89 -14.81 -12.85 -6.75
CA SER A 89 -14.89 -13.75 -5.59
C SER A 89 -14.73 -12.88 -4.34
N SER A 90 -15.77 -12.86 -3.48
CA SER A 90 -15.87 -12.10 -2.23
C SER A 90 -14.83 -12.44 -1.17
N THR A 91 -13.91 -13.36 -1.45
CA THR A 91 -12.66 -13.51 -0.71
C THR A 91 -11.73 -12.36 -1.08
N GLU A 92 -12.16 -11.15 -0.74
CA GLU A 92 -11.30 -9.99 -0.75
C GLU A 92 -10.09 -10.34 0.12
N LEU A 93 -8.90 -10.31 -0.47
CA LEU A 93 -7.73 -9.91 0.29
C LEU A 93 -8.12 -8.57 0.91
N THR A 94 -8.62 -8.63 2.14
CA THR A 94 -9.17 -7.50 2.84
C THR A 94 -8.01 -6.54 2.95
N SER A 95 -8.02 -5.53 2.07
CA SER A 95 -7.01 -4.50 2.06
C SER A 95 -7.11 -3.84 3.42
N MET A 96 -6.15 -4.09 4.30
CA MET A 96 -6.08 -3.37 5.59
C MET A 96 -6.03 -1.85 5.35
N PHE A 97 -5.65 -1.43 4.13
CA PHE A 97 -5.47 -0.05 3.70
C PHE A 97 -6.70 0.58 3.04
N ASN A 98 -7.69 -0.21 2.61
CA ASN A 98 -8.91 0.28 1.92
C ASN A 98 -10.21 -0.18 2.60
N GLN A 99 -10.25 -0.34 3.92
CA GLN A 99 -11.50 -0.53 4.67
C GLN A 99 -12.29 0.78 4.78
N SER A 100 -12.50 1.50 3.68
CA SER A 100 -13.16 2.80 3.67
C SER A 100 -14.70 2.71 3.69
N SER A 101 -15.30 1.58 4.09
CA SER A 101 -16.76 1.40 3.93
C SER A 101 -17.50 0.67 5.04
N GLU A 102 -16.83 0.05 6.01
CA GLU A 102 -17.54 -0.57 7.14
C GLU A 102 -16.95 0.01 8.43
N ALA A 103 -17.77 0.71 9.20
CA ALA A 103 -17.39 1.15 10.53
C ALA A 103 -16.88 -0.08 11.30
N LEU A 104 -15.59 -0.15 11.62
CA LEU A 104 -15.14 -1.16 12.58
C LEU A 104 -15.76 -0.74 13.92
N ASP A 105 -16.75 -1.52 14.37
CA ASP A 105 -17.51 -1.21 15.58
C ASP A 105 -16.59 -0.98 16.79
N CYS A 106 -15.48 -1.73 16.87
CA CYS A 106 -14.35 -1.51 17.79
C CYS A 106 -13.02 -2.06 17.22
N CYS A 107 -11.96 -1.26 17.28
CA CYS A 107 -10.59 -1.63 16.92
C CYS A 107 -9.67 -1.64 18.13
N THR A 108 -8.73 -2.56 18.18
CA THR A 108 -7.60 -2.52 19.11
C THR A 108 -6.29 -2.38 18.34
N PHE A 109 -5.41 -1.51 18.84
CA PHE A 109 -4.08 -1.25 18.31
C PHE A 109 -3.05 -1.97 19.16
N TYR A 110 -2.16 -2.72 18.51
CA TYR A 110 -1.17 -3.54 19.16
C TYR A 110 0.23 -3.19 18.68
N CYS A 111 1.19 -3.21 19.59
CA CYS A 111 2.60 -3.14 19.22
C CYS A 111 2.96 -4.38 18.43
N GLN A 112 3.41 -4.21 17.19
CA GLN A 112 3.80 -5.31 16.31
C GLN A 112 4.88 -6.19 16.95
N SER A 113 5.86 -5.58 17.63
CA SER A 113 7.05 -6.29 18.11
C SER A 113 6.81 -7.18 19.32
N CYS A 114 5.82 -6.86 20.17
CA CYS A 114 5.56 -7.66 21.38
C CYS A 114 4.10 -8.08 21.54
N GLY A 115 3.16 -7.41 20.88
CA GLY A 115 1.71 -7.59 21.03
C GLY A 115 1.08 -6.76 22.14
N GLU A 116 1.80 -5.78 22.71
CA GLU A 116 1.25 -4.96 23.78
C GLU A 116 0.09 -4.10 23.26
N VAL A 117 -1.00 -4.04 24.01
CA VAL A 117 -2.13 -3.18 23.65
C VAL A 117 -1.73 -1.71 23.83
N ILE A 118 -1.80 -0.95 22.73
CA ILE A 118 -1.52 0.47 22.66
C ILE A 118 -2.82 1.25 22.90
N ILE A 119 -3.85 0.95 22.11
CA ILE A 119 -5.20 1.53 22.21
C ILE A 119 -6.18 0.36 22.21
N ARG A 120 -7.15 0.35 23.13
CA ARG A 120 -8.12 -0.74 23.30
C ARG A 120 -9.52 -0.30 22.87
N ASP A 121 -10.24 -1.18 22.17
CA ASP A 121 -11.68 -1.06 21.87
C ASP A 121 -12.10 0.32 21.34
N ARG A 122 -11.27 0.87 20.46
CA ARG A 122 -11.47 2.16 19.83
C ARG A 122 -12.57 2.08 18.79
N LYS A 123 -13.66 2.80 19.02
CA LYS A 123 -14.69 2.97 18.00
C LYS A 123 -14.18 3.90 16.88
N LEU A 124 -14.06 3.39 15.67
CA LEU A 124 -13.70 4.19 14.49
C LEU A 124 -14.94 4.38 13.62
N LEU A 125 -15.51 5.58 13.67
CA LEU A 125 -16.67 5.94 12.85
C LEU A 125 -16.28 6.23 11.41
N ARG A 126 -15.06 6.75 11.19
CA ARG A 126 -14.56 7.09 9.85
C ARG A 126 -13.11 6.71 9.72
N VAL A 127 -12.81 5.87 8.75
CA VAL A 127 -11.45 5.54 8.32
C VAL A 127 -11.26 6.16 6.95
N LEU A 128 -10.47 7.24 6.87
CA LEU A 128 -10.35 8.05 5.66
C LEU A 128 -8.92 7.98 5.12
N PRO A 129 -8.71 7.59 3.85
CA PRO A 129 -7.40 7.70 3.24
C PRO A 129 -7.03 9.19 3.14
N LEU A 130 -5.82 9.53 3.61
CA LEU A 130 -5.24 10.82 3.32
C LEU A 130 -4.86 10.88 1.85
N PRO A 131 -4.91 12.07 1.26
CA PRO A 131 -4.10 12.34 0.09
C PRO A 131 -2.66 11.90 0.39
N THR A 132 -2.04 11.08 -0.47
CA THR A 132 -0.64 10.60 -0.39
C THR A 132 0.36 11.63 0.21
N GLU A 133 1.48 11.18 0.79
CA GLU A 133 2.39 12.12 1.48
C GLU A 133 2.95 13.24 0.56
N ASN A 134 2.85 13.10 -0.76
CA ASN A 134 3.30 14.08 -1.74
C ASN A 134 2.25 15.10 -2.21
N TRP A 135 1.02 15.14 -1.67
CA TRP A 135 0.04 16.13 -2.14
C TRP A 135 0.49 17.56 -1.93
N GLY A 136 1.18 17.88 -0.82
CA GLY A 136 1.74 19.23 -0.62
C GLY A 136 2.77 19.61 -1.68
N ALA A 137 3.57 18.65 -2.16
CA ALA A 137 4.52 18.87 -3.26
C ALA A 137 3.79 19.03 -4.61
N LEU A 138 2.76 18.22 -4.86
CA LEU A 138 1.94 18.29 -6.08
C LEU A 138 1.11 19.59 -6.16
N VAL A 139 0.60 20.07 -5.02
CA VAL A 139 -0.17 21.32 -4.94
C VAL A 139 0.70 22.52 -5.32
N GLY A 140 1.97 22.53 -4.94
CA GLY A 140 2.92 23.58 -5.35
C GLY A 140 3.16 23.64 -6.87
N GLU A 141 3.03 22.51 -7.56
CA GLU A 141 3.22 22.42 -9.02
C GLU A 141 1.92 22.62 -9.81
N TRP A 142 0.76 22.23 -9.25
CA TRP A 142 -0.49 22.14 -10.00
C TRP A 142 -1.49 23.25 -9.67
N CYS A 143 -1.40 23.89 -8.51
CA CYS A 143 -2.37 24.90 -8.12
C CYS A 143 -1.89 26.31 -8.50
N CYS A 144 -2.74 27.03 -9.24
CA CYS A 144 -2.53 28.45 -9.57
C CYS A 144 -2.71 29.40 -8.36
N HIS A 145 -3.01 28.86 -7.18
CA HIS A 145 -3.19 29.60 -5.94
C HIS A 145 -2.47 28.88 -4.80
N PRO A 146 -2.10 29.61 -3.73
CA PRO A 146 -1.51 29.01 -2.54
C PRO A 146 -2.35 27.84 -2.03
N ASP A 147 -1.67 26.83 -1.48
CA ASP A 147 -2.30 25.63 -0.93
C ASP A 147 -3.42 26.02 0.05
N PRO A 148 -4.69 25.71 -0.24
CA PRO A 148 -5.81 26.07 0.62
C PRO A 148 -5.75 25.36 1.98
N PHE A 149 -4.93 24.32 2.12
CA PHE A 149 -4.74 23.53 3.34
C PHE A 149 -3.46 23.88 4.12
N ALA A 150 -2.57 24.73 3.60
CA ALA A 150 -1.29 25.07 4.24
C ALA A 150 -1.43 25.67 5.65
N LYS A 151 -2.60 26.22 5.99
CA LYS A 151 -2.89 26.82 7.31
C LYS A 151 -3.78 25.95 8.21
N LYS A 152 -4.26 24.80 7.72
CA LYS A 152 -5.19 23.92 8.45
C LYS A 152 -4.66 22.48 8.40
N PRO A 153 -3.81 22.08 9.37
CA PRO A 153 -3.39 20.69 9.47
C PRO A 153 -4.63 19.79 9.62
N LEU A 154 -4.69 18.75 8.79
CA LEU A 154 -5.77 17.76 8.82
C LEU A 154 -5.59 16.86 10.03
N HIS A 155 -6.36 17.13 11.09
CA HIS A 155 -6.38 16.34 12.31
C HIS A 155 -7.61 15.43 12.37
N PRO A 156 -7.45 14.15 12.76
CA PRO A 156 -8.58 13.27 12.99
C PRO A 156 -9.41 13.78 14.17
N ARG A 157 -10.75 13.76 14.03
CA ARG A 157 -11.65 13.91 15.17
C ARG A 157 -11.54 12.70 16.08
N GLU A 158 -12.24 12.75 17.21
CA GLU A 158 -12.17 11.73 18.25
C GLU A 158 -12.36 10.32 17.68
N ASN A 159 -13.32 10.04 16.79
CA ASN A 159 -13.53 8.70 16.25
C ASN A 159 -13.09 8.55 14.79
N ASP A 160 -12.18 9.40 14.34
CA ASP A 160 -11.60 9.31 13.00
C ASP A 160 -10.23 8.61 13.06
N CYS A 161 -9.94 7.83 12.02
CA CYS A 161 -8.59 7.36 11.70
C CYS A 161 -8.27 7.80 10.28
N PHE A 162 -7.17 8.54 10.11
CA PHE A 162 -6.69 8.90 8.78
C PHE A 162 -5.55 7.97 8.36
N ILE A 163 -5.63 7.39 7.16
CA ILE A 163 -4.66 6.42 6.64
C ILE A 163 -3.76 7.11 5.62
N GLY A 164 -2.48 7.29 5.94
CA GLY A 164 -1.46 7.69 4.97
C GLY A 164 -0.78 6.49 4.30
N ASP A 165 0.23 6.74 3.46
CA ASP A 165 0.93 5.67 2.74
C ASP A 165 1.76 4.75 3.67
N SER A 166 2.19 5.27 4.82
CA SER A 166 3.10 4.59 5.75
C SER A 166 2.69 4.70 7.23
N PHE A 167 1.55 5.35 7.51
CA PHE A 167 1.14 5.69 8.88
C PHE A 167 -0.37 5.81 9.06
N PHE A 168 -0.80 5.74 10.32
CA PHE A 168 -2.15 6.08 10.76
C PHE A 168 -2.10 7.38 11.58
N LEU A 169 -3.06 8.29 11.39
CA LEU A 169 -3.34 9.38 12.33
C LEU A 169 -4.58 9.05 13.13
N VAL A 170 -4.45 9.09 14.45
CA VAL A 170 -5.57 8.93 15.37
C VAL A 170 -5.60 10.04 16.40
N ASN A 171 -6.79 10.33 16.92
CA ASN A 171 -6.94 11.27 18.00
C ASN A 171 -6.58 10.61 19.35
N SER A 172 -5.87 11.30 20.24
CA SER A 172 -5.42 10.76 21.53
C SER A 172 -6.41 10.97 22.69
N ARG A 173 -7.46 11.79 22.55
CA ARG A 173 -8.30 12.24 23.69
C ARG A 173 -9.18 11.18 24.34
N SER A 174 -9.55 10.12 23.63
CA SER A 174 -10.43 9.08 24.18
C SER A 174 -9.69 8.05 25.04
N ASP A 175 -8.36 8.03 24.96
CA ASP A 175 -7.57 6.92 25.46
C ASP A 175 -6.88 7.38 26.74
N THR A 176 -6.97 6.57 27.79
CA THR A 176 -6.22 6.69 29.05
C THR A 176 -4.68 6.59 28.87
N TRP A 177 -4.20 6.70 27.64
CA TRP A 177 -2.81 6.72 27.25
C TRP A 177 -2.20 8.10 27.52
N GLN A 178 -1.50 8.21 28.65
CA GLN A 178 -0.57 9.32 28.88
C GLN A 178 0.71 9.05 28.07
N PRO A 179 1.08 9.88 27.09
CA PRO A 179 2.45 9.86 26.58
C PRO A 179 3.37 10.10 27.78
N SER A 180 4.45 9.33 27.91
CA SER A 180 5.52 9.66 28.84
C SER A 180 6.47 10.61 28.11
N PRO A 181 6.38 11.93 28.29
CA PRO A 181 7.38 12.84 27.77
C PRO A 181 8.66 12.62 28.57
N GLN A 182 9.68 12.04 27.93
CA GLN A 182 11.03 12.16 28.44
C GLN A 182 11.49 13.58 28.13
N VAL A 183 11.36 14.46 29.12
CA VAL A 183 11.87 15.83 29.09
C VAL A 183 13.35 15.77 29.50
N ALA A 184 14.25 16.29 28.67
CA ALA A 184 15.66 16.47 29.01
C ALA A 184 15.83 17.59 30.06
N PRO A 185 16.90 17.60 30.88
CA PRO A 185 16.99 18.47 32.06
C PRO A 185 16.95 19.96 31.73
N GLU A 186 16.24 20.66 32.60
CA GLU A 186 15.90 22.08 32.60
C GLU A 186 17.11 22.94 33.02
N GLU A 187 17.51 23.89 32.16
CA GLU A 187 18.38 25.01 32.57
C GLU A 187 17.55 26.30 32.71
N THR A 188 17.85 27.03 33.78
CA THR A 188 17.01 28.05 34.42
C THR A 188 17.25 29.46 33.85
N HIS A 189 16.21 30.33 33.95
CA HIS A 189 16.17 31.82 33.85
C HIS A 189 16.05 32.44 32.44
N CYS A 190 15.35 33.55 32.13
CA CYS A 190 14.32 34.44 32.72
C CYS A 190 13.80 35.37 31.56
N PRO A 191 12.76 36.22 31.73
CA PRO A 191 11.88 36.66 30.64
C PRO A 191 12.26 38.01 29.98
N SER A 192 12.09 38.12 28.65
CA SER A 192 11.81 39.41 28.00
C SER A 192 11.10 39.25 26.64
N SER A 193 10.41 40.32 26.28
CA SER A 193 9.35 40.49 25.28
C SER A 193 9.77 40.48 23.81
N GLU A 194 8.74 40.29 22.98
CA GLU A 194 8.52 40.78 21.60
C GLU A 194 8.48 39.76 20.45
N ASN A 195 7.42 39.98 19.67
CA ASN A 195 6.84 39.14 18.64
C ASN A 195 7.73 39.02 17.40
N HIS A 196 8.13 37.80 17.06
CA HIS A 196 8.32 37.38 15.67
C HIS A 196 7.84 35.94 15.53
N PHE A 197 6.90 35.72 14.61
CA PHE A 197 6.41 34.40 14.20
C PHE A 197 7.57 33.58 13.60
N LYS A 198 8.39 32.98 14.48
CA LYS A 198 9.19 31.80 14.20
C LYS A 198 8.53 30.66 14.96
N LEU A 199 7.56 30.00 14.32
CA LEU A 199 7.12 28.68 14.73
C LEU A 199 8.32 27.75 14.58
N LYS A 200 9.16 27.68 15.62
CA LYS A 200 10.07 26.54 15.81
C LYS A 200 9.17 25.30 15.79
N PRO A 201 9.48 24.26 14.99
CA PRO A 201 8.71 23.03 15.06
C PRO A 201 8.86 22.52 16.50
N LYS A 202 7.75 22.52 17.25
CA LYS A 202 7.65 21.90 18.56
C LYS A 202 8.10 20.46 18.34
N ALA A 203 9.19 20.02 18.97
CA ALA A 203 9.77 18.72 18.71
C ALA A 203 8.68 17.65 18.87
N ASN A 204 8.34 16.96 17.78
CA ASN A 204 7.36 15.87 17.81
C ASN A 204 7.85 14.84 18.83
N THR A 205 7.09 14.63 19.91
CA THR A 205 7.48 13.68 20.96
C THR A 205 7.35 12.26 20.42
N LYS A 206 8.39 11.45 20.59
CA LYS A 206 8.39 10.04 20.18
C LYS A 206 7.32 9.26 20.94
N VAL A 207 6.55 8.45 20.24
CA VAL A 207 5.59 7.50 20.83
C VAL A 207 6.27 6.14 20.93
N ILE A 208 6.36 5.59 22.15
CA ILE A 208 7.09 4.34 22.43
C ILE A 208 6.17 3.28 23.03
N CYS A 209 6.44 2.01 22.74
CA CYS A 209 5.75 0.90 23.38
C CYS A 209 6.09 0.85 24.87
N LYS A 210 5.07 0.80 25.73
CA LYS A 210 5.28 0.72 27.19
C LYS A 210 6.03 -0.53 27.64
N ARG A 211 5.88 -1.66 26.92
CA ARG A 211 6.50 -2.95 27.26
C ARG A 211 7.90 -3.09 26.67
N CYS A 212 8.04 -3.11 25.34
CA CYS A 212 9.33 -3.37 24.69
C CYS A 212 10.14 -2.10 24.32
N LYS A 213 9.61 -0.91 24.62
CA LYS A 213 10.27 0.39 24.40
C LYS A 213 10.60 0.75 22.93
N VAL A 214 10.16 -0.06 21.95
CA VAL A 214 10.29 0.28 20.53
C VAL A 214 9.52 1.56 20.19
N MET A 215 10.02 2.34 19.23
CA MET A 215 9.31 3.49 18.68
C MET A 215 8.13 3.00 17.84
N LEU A 216 6.94 3.49 18.15
CA LEU A 216 5.69 3.19 17.45
C LEU A 216 5.25 4.32 16.51
N GLY A 217 5.74 5.55 16.74
CA GLY A 217 5.25 6.72 16.04
C GLY A 217 5.70 8.06 16.65
N GLU A 218 4.95 9.12 16.34
CA GLU A 218 5.21 10.50 16.74
C GLU A 218 3.93 11.21 17.19
N ALA A 219 4.03 12.03 18.24
CA ALA A 219 2.97 12.95 18.62
C ALA A 219 3.06 14.22 17.77
N MET A 220 2.07 14.43 16.89
CA MET A 220 2.01 15.58 15.99
C MET A 220 1.41 16.81 16.68
N SER A 221 0.54 16.59 17.66
CA SER A 221 -0.05 17.62 18.52
C SER A 221 -0.42 17.00 19.88
N SER A 222 -1.01 17.79 20.79
CA SER A 222 -1.56 17.27 22.05
C SER A 222 -2.68 16.25 21.85
N GLU A 223 -3.32 16.26 20.68
CA GLU A 223 -4.53 15.47 20.39
C GLU A 223 -4.35 14.51 19.21
N THR A 224 -3.18 14.47 18.58
CA THR A 224 -2.96 13.68 17.36
C THR A 224 -1.67 12.88 17.44
N ILE A 225 -1.80 11.57 17.23
CA ILE A 225 -0.69 10.64 17.18
C ILE A 225 -0.56 10.07 15.76
N LYS A 226 0.65 10.09 15.22
CA LYS A 226 1.07 9.40 13.99
C LYS A 226 1.68 8.07 14.36
N PHE A 227 1.02 6.95 14.08
CA PHE A 227 1.57 5.61 14.23
C PHE A 227 2.16 5.09 12.93
N TYR A 228 3.33 4.46 12.98
CA TYR A 228 3.92 3.82 11.82
C TYR A 228 3.25 2.48 11.54
N MET A 229 2.81 2.26 10.30
CA MET A 229 2.12 1.05 9.89
C MET A 229 2.97 -0.22 10.08
N THR A 230 4.29 -0.09 10.02
CA THR A 230 5.22 -1.20 10.23
C THR A 230 5.41 -1.58 11.70
N GLU A 231 5.00 -0.72 12.63
CA GLU A 231 5.23 -0.89 14.07
C GLU A 231 3.94 -1.17 14.85
N VAL A 232 2.78 -0.90 14.24
CA VAL A 232 1.46 -1.00 14.89
C VAL A 232 0.51 -1.84 14.04
N ILE A 233 -0.14 -2.79 14.69
CA ILE A 233 -1.20 -3.64 14.10
C ILE A 233 -2.55 -3.08 14.56
N MET A 234 -3.43 -2.77 13.62
CA MET A 234 -4.82 -2.38 13.88
C MET A 234 -5.73 -3.57 13.55
N GLN A 235 -6.52 -4.05 14.51
CA GLN A 235 -7.42 -5.21 14.34
C GLN A 235 -8.80 -4.95 14.95
N PRO A 236 -9.88 -5.55 14.44
CA PRO A 236 -11.16 -5.61 15.15
C PRO A 236 -11.00 -6.31 16.51
N SER A 237 -11.64 -5.78 17.56
CA SER A 237 -11.44 -6.23 18.94
C SER A 237 -11.76 -7.71 19.22
N GLU A 238 -12.55 -8.36 18.38
CA GLU A 238 -12.94 -9.78 18.55
C GLU A 238 -11.98 -10.78 17.88
N ARG A 239 -10.97 -10.30 17.15
CA ARG A 239 -10.07 -11.17 16.37
C ARG A 239 -8.74 -11.39 17.08
N ASN A 240 -8.48 -12.63 17.47
CA ASN A 240 -7.13 -13.07 17.84
C ASN A 240 -6.27 -13.15 16.58
N PHE A 241 -5.02 -12.69 16.69
CA PHE A 241 -4.04 -12.80 15.61
C PHE A 241 -2.71 -13.31 16.17
N PRO A 242 -1.99 -14.14 15.40
CA PRO A 242 -0.64 -14.53 15.78
C PRO A 242 0.30 -13.33 15.61
N ILE A 243 1.13 -13.08 16.61
CA ILE A 243 2.24 -12.12 16.48
C ILE A 243 3.31 -12.80 15.65
N ILE A 244 3.49 -12.36 14.41
CA ILE A 244 4.54 -12.83 13.52
C ILE A 244 5.83 -12.00 13.72
N PRO A 245 7.00 -12.55 13.38
CA PRO A 245 8.25 -11.80 13.42
C PRO A 245 8.18 -10.50 12.61
N ARG A 246 8.79 -9.42 13.13
CA ARG A 246 8.74 -8.09 12.49
C ARG A 246 9.17 -8.11 11.02
N ALA A 247 10.22 -8.86 10.68
CA ALA A 247 10.68 -8.96 9.30
C ALA A 247 9.59 -9.50 8.37
N GLN A 248 8.89 -10.56 8.79
CA GLN A 248 7.80 -11.17 8.04
C GLN A 248 6.58 -10.24 7.96
N PHE A 249 6.27 -9.52 9.04
CA PHE A 249 5.20 -8.53 9.05
C PHE A 249 5.46 -7.42 8.03
N VAL A 250 6.64 -6.79 8.11
CA VAL A 250 7.04 -5.72 7.20
C VAL A 250 7.02 -6.20 5.74
N GLN A 251 7.56 -7.40 5.48
CA GLN A 251 7.52 -7.99 4.14
C GLN A 251 6.09 -8.18 3.63
N SER A 252 5.20 -8.70 4.48
CA SER A 252 3.79 -8.92 4.13
C SER A 252 3.08 -7.60 3.84
N THR A 253 3.31 -6.57 4.66
CA THR A 253 2.78 -5.22 4.46
C THR A 253 3.23 -4.65 3.12
N PHE A 254 4.53 -4.67 2.82
CA PHE A 254 5.06 -4.18 1.55
C PHE A 254 4.53 -4.98 0.34
N ALA A 255 4.49 -6.30 0.43
CA ALA A 255 3.97 -7.16 -0.62
C ALA A 255 2.50 -6.83 -0.91
N GLN A 256 1.69 -6.63 0.13
CA GLN A 256 0.30 -6.25 -0.03
C GLN A 256 0.14 -4.89 -0.72
N CYS A 257 0.91 -3.88 -0.32
CA CYS A 257 0.90 -2.58 -1.00
C CYS A 257 1.28 -2.70 -2.50
N LEU A 258 2.27 -3.53 -2.84
CA LEU A 258 2.68 -3.76 -4.23
C LEU A 258 1.60 -4.48 -5.05
N VAL A 259 0.93 -5.47 -4.46
CA VAL A 259 -0.20 -6.18 -5.10
C VAL A 259 -1.36 -5.20 -5.33
N GLU A 260 -1.67 -4.35 -4.36
CA GLU A 260 -2.72 -3.33 -4.52
C GLU A 260 -2.39 -2.33 -5.62
N LEU A 261 -1.15 -1.80 -5.66
CA LEU A 261 -0.72 -0.88 -6.71
C LEU A 261 -0.71 -1.52 -8.09
N SER A 262 -0.18 -2.73 -8.22
CA SER A 262 -0.10 -3.45 -9.50
C SER A 262 -1.46 -3.88 -10.04
N SER A 263 -2.38 -4.26 -9.15
CA SER A 263 -3.75 -4.62 -9.54
C SER A 263 -4.58 -3.41 -9.97
N ALA A 264 -4.30 -2.21 -9.42
CA ALA A 264 -5.04 -0.99 -9.70
C ALA A 264 -4.48 -0.16 -10.88
N ARG A 265 -3.21 -0.35 -11.28
CA ARG A 265 -2.55 0.50 -12.29
C ARG A 265 -1.82 -0.32 -13.34
N SER A 266 -1.94 0.07 -14.61
CA SER A 266 -1.24 -0.56 -15.73
C SER A 266 0.29 -0.36 -15.65
N THR A 267 0.71 0.81 -15.18
CA THR A 267 2.10 1.19 -14.98
C THR A 267 2.23 1.80 -13.58
N PHE A 268 3.17 1.30 -12.80
CA PHE A 268 3.48 1.84 -11.48
C PHE A 268 4.99 1.82 -11.30
N ARG A 269 5.50 2.83 -10.59
CA ARG A 269 6.88 2.86 -10.09
C ARG A 269 6.78 2.94 -8.58
N PHE A 270 7.64 2.19 -7.91
CA PHE A 270 7.81 2.30 -6.47
C PHE A 270 9.25 2.61 -6.17
N SER A 271 9.47 3.39 -5.12
CA SER A 271 10.79 3.63 -4.55
C SER A 271 10.71 3.36 -3.07
N VAL A 272 11.52 2.44 -2.57
CA VAL A 272 11.67 2.24 -1.12
C VAL A 272 12.73 3.22 -0.66
N GLN A 273 12.33 4.24 0.09
CA GLN A 273 13.25 5.18 0.69
C GLN A 273 13.37 4.84 2.18
N ALA A 274 14.58 4.54 2.63
CA ALA A 274 14.84 4.54 4.06
C ALA A 274 14.78 5.99 4.53
N MET A 275 13.83 6.33 5.41
CA MET A 275 13.90 7.56 6.20
C MET A 275 15.04 7.42 7.21
N ALA A 276 16.28 7.46 6.72
CA ALA A 276 17.46 7.54 7.55
C ALA A 276 17.57 8.97 8.09
N PHE A 277 17.83 9.06 9.40
CA PHE A 277 18.24 10.29 10.08
C PHE A 277 19.16 11.12 9.18
N LYS A 278 18.79 12.40 8.96
CA LYS A 278 19.60 13.39 8.24
C LYS A 278 21.04 13.36 8.75
N LEU A 279 21.95 12.78 7.98
CA LEU A 279 23.30 13.29 7.88
C LEU A 279 23.30 14.28 6.73
N ARG A 280 23.23 15.57 7.08
CA ARG A 280 23.73 16.61 6.18
C ARG A 280 25.22 16.34 6.00
N GLN A 281 25.69 16.35 4.76
CA GLN A 281 27.01 16.90 4.50
C GLN A 281 26.90 17.87 3.32
N CYS A 282 27.63 18.96 3.49
CA CYS A 282 27.54 20.26 2.85
C CYS A 282 28.56 20.34 1.71
N GLY A 283 28.21 20.99 0.59
CA GLY A 283 29.13 21.53 -0.42
C GLY A 283 29.98 20.49 -1.18
N ASP A 284 30.39 20.73 -2.43
CA ASP A 284 30.45 21.99 -3.18
C ASP A 284 29.53 21.99 -4.42
#